data_AF-A0A0B6YBQ4-F1
#
_entry.id   AF-A0A0B6YBQ4-F1
#
_cell.length_a   1.000
_cell.length_b   1.000
_cell.length_c   1.000
_cell.angle_alpha   90.00
_cell.angle_beta   90.00
_cell.angle_gamma   90.00
#
_symmetry.space_group_name_H-M   'P 1'
#
loop_
_entity.id
_entity.type
_entity.pdbx_description
1 polymer ?
#
loop_
_entity_poly.entity_id
_entity_poly.type
_entity_poly.pdbx_seq_one_letter_code
_entity_poly.pdbx_strand_id
1 'polypeptide(L)'
;SGKYNAVFYNGDLEEKLALGDGHSDSDFLSDLEQVAGFVPFMPAPGKKAPLTGIDNNDGLYLYRNIFSMPGTNWPMPTNKLWYSFDVGQVHIVSYSTDVLYETDPKNANAQKDWLVNDLKEANKRRGEIPWIIAIGSHPMYCSFSVLDVDDCSQN
;
A
#
# COMPACT_ATOMS: atom_id res chain seq x y z
N SER A 1 14.31 10.03 22.68
CA SER A 1 13.75 8.87 21.94
C SER A 1 12.43 9.30 21.30
N GLY A 2 12.19 8.92 20.05
CA GLY A 2 10.87 9.05 19.42
C GLY A 2 9.96 7.92 19.89
N LYS A 3 8.66 8.21 20.08
CA LYS A 3 7.67 7.24 20.58
C LYS A 3 7.25 6.19 19.54
N TYR A 4 7.58 6.40 18.27
CA TYR A 4 7.13 5.59 17.14
C TYR A 4 8.33 5.20 16.26
N ASN A 5 8.32 3.96 15.76
CA ASN A 5 9.40 3.41 14.93
C ASN A 5 9.07 3.38 13.43
N ALA A 6 7.79 3.37 13.08
CA ALA A 6 7.29 3.41 11.71
C ALA A 6 5.84 3.91 11.71
N VAL A 7 5.40 4.49 10.60
CA VAL A 7 4.01 4.84 10.33
C VAL A 7 3.54 3.96 9.17
N PHE A 8 2.51 3.15 9.40
CA PHE A 8 1.87 2.38 8.36
C PHE A 8 0.65 3.14 7.86
N TYR A 9 0.51 3.28 6.53
CA TYR A 9 -0.59 4.00 5.92
C TYR A 9 -1.41 3.08 5.03
N ASN A 10 -2.72 3.04 5.25
CA ASN A 10 -3.61 2.05 4.65
C ASN A 10 -4.05 2.39 3.22
N GLY A 11 -3.12 2.82 2.37
CA GLY A 11 -3.38 3.12 0.97
C GLY A 11 -4.21 4.37 0.69
N ASP A 12 -4.79 4.43 -0.51
CA ASP A 12 -5.53 5.57 -1.09
C ASP A 12 -4.73 6.87 -1.16
N LEU A 13 -3.45 6.74 -1.50
CA LEU A 13 -2.56 7.87 -1.75
C LEU A 13 -2.70 8.44 -3.15
N GLU A 14 -2.97 7.61 -4.17
CA GLU A 14 -2.96 8.12 -5.55
C GLU A 14 -4.00 9.22 -5.73
N GLU A 15 -5.23 9.03 -5.27
CA GLU A 15 -6.27 10.07 -5.33
C GLU A 15 -5.87 11.32 -4.56
N LYS A 16 -5.29 11.18 -3.35
CA LYS A 16 -4.81 12.30 -2.53
C LYS A 16 -3.69 13.09 -3.20
N LEU A 17 -2.86 12.41 -3.98
CA LEU A 17 -1.76 12.97 -4.77
C LEU A 17 -2.20 13.35 -6.20
N ALA A 18 -3.44 13.07 -6.60
CA ALA A 18 -3.95 13.28 -7.95
C ALA A 18 -4.88 14.49 -8.04
N LEU A 19 -5.32 15.05 -6.90
CA LEU A 19 -6.27 16.17 -6.82
C LEU A 19 -5.62 17.49 -7.25
N GLY A 20 -5.02 17.51 -8.43
CA GLY A 20 -4.21 18.57 -8.99
C GLY A 20 -4.96 19.87 -9.26
N ASP A 21 -4.96 20.76 -8.27
CA ASP A 21 -4.90 22.21 -8.51
C ASP A 21 -3.46 22.75 -8.51
N GLY A 22 -2.45 21.87 -8.37
CA GLY A 22 -1.04 22.24 -8.27
C GLY A 22 -0.59 22.63 -6.85
N HIS A 23 -1.50 22.58 -5.87
CA HIS A 23 -1.22 22.88 -4.46
C HIS A 23 -1.45 21.67 -3.54
N SER A 24 -2.44 20.81 -3.82
CA SER A 24 -2.79 19.64 -2.97
C SER A 24 -1.67 18.63 -2.72
N ASP A 25 -0.91 18.27 -3.75
CA ASP A 25 0.10 17.20 -3.66
C ASP A 25 1.33 17.72 -2.91
N SER A 26 1.64 19.00 -3.14
CA SER A 26 2.67 19.73 -2.42
C SER A 26 2.30 19.88 -0.95
N ASP A 27 1.04 20.16 -0.63
CA ASP A 27 0.60 20.33 0.75
C ASP A 27 0.60 18.99 1.51
N PHE A 28 0.08 17.91 0.92
CA PHE A 28 0.12 16.58 1.54
C PHE A 28 1.56 16.11 1.76
N LEU A 29 2.43 16.23 0.76
CA LEU A 29 3.83 15.80 0.89
C LEU A 29 4.62 16.72 1.84
N SER A 30 4.34 18.01 1.87
CA SER A 30 4.91 18.96 2.84
C SER A 30 4.49 18.63 4.28
N ASP A 31 3.22 18.29 4.49
CA ASP A 31 2.74 17.84 5.80
C ASP A 31 3.34 16.48 6.16
N LEU A 32 3.42 15.57 5.20
CA LEU A 32 4.03 14.25 5.38
C LEU A 32 5.52 14.37 5.71
N GLU A 33 6.26 15.32 5.13
CA GLU A 33 7.69 15.54 5.39
C GLU A 33 7.98 15.72 6.89
N GLN A 34 7.10 16.42 7.61
CA GLN A 34 7.23 16.65 9.05
C GLN A 34 7.23 15.35 9.87
N VAL A 35 6.72 14.25 9.30
CA VAL A 35 6.72 12.90 9.90
C VAL A 35 7.75 11.99 9.21
N ALA A 36 7.67 11.87 7.89
CA ALA A 36 8.47 10.98 7.06
C ALA A 36 9.97 11.32 7.06
N GLY A 37 10.33 12.58 7.36
CA GLY A 37 11.73 13.00 7.55
C GLY A 37 12.38 12.42 8.81
N PHE A 38 11.59 11.92 9.77
CA PHE A 38 12.09 11.39 11.05
C PHE A 38 11.71 9.93 11.31
N VAL A 39 10.63 9.45 10.71
CA VAL A 39 10.10 8.09 10.91
C VAL A 39 9.75 7.47 9.55
N PRO A 40 10.14 6.22 9.26
CA PRO A 40 9.77 5.55 8.03
C PRO A 40 8.25 5.53 7.80
N PHE A 41 7.82 6.05 6.65
CA PHE A 41 6.43 6.04 6.20
C PHE A 41 6.23 4.90 5.20
N MET A 42 5.31 4.00 5.53
CA MET A 42 5.15 2.70 4.88
C MET A 42 3.71 2.55 4.35
N PRO A 43 3.41 3.11 3.17
CA PRO A 43 2.08 3.04 2.58
C PRO A 43 1.80 1.72 1.88
N ALA A 44 0.58 1.22 2.03
CA ALA A 44 0.06 0.16 1.17
C ALA A 44 -0.39 0.72 -0.18
N PRO A 45 -0.39 -0.08 -1.25
CA PRO A 45 -1.03 0.30 -2.50
C PRO A 45 -2.54 0.49 -2.28
N GLY A 46 -3.09 1.53 -2.90
CA GLY A 46 -4.49 1.92 -2.79
C GLY A 46 -5.27 1.81 -4.08
N LYS A 47 -6.43 2.46 -4.10
CA LYS A 47 -7.28 2.57 -5.28
C LYS A 47 -6.53 3.22 -6.45
N LYS A 48 -6.68 2.65 -7.65
CA LYS A 48 -6.22 3.29 -8.88
C LYS A 48 -6.94 4.62 -9.14
N ALA A 49 -6.19 5.69 -9.41
CA ALA A 49 -6.75 6.99 -9.77
C ALA A 49 -6.22 7.46 -11.15
N PRO A 50 -7.09 7.86 -12.10
CA PRO A 50 -6.65 8.44 -13.35
C PRO A 50 -6.05 9.84 -13.09
N LEU A 51 -4.84 10.10 -13.61
CA LEU A 51 -4.21 11.41 -13.52
C LEU A 51 -4.54 12.20 -14.79
N THR A 52 -5.21 13.34 -14.64
CA THR A 52 -5.49 14.20 -15.80
C THR A 52 -4.19 14.82 -16.31
N GLY A 53 -3.80 14.52 -17.55
CA GLY A 53 -2.64 15.13 -18.21
C GLY A 53 -1.31 14.39 -18.04
N ILE A 54 -1.30 13.24 -17.35
CA ILE A 54 -0.16 12.32 -17.28
C ILE A 54 -0.61 10.98 -17.90
N ASP A 55 0.21 10.40 -18.78
CA ASP A 55 -0.02 9.05 -19.29
C ASP A 55 0.23 8.03 -18.16
N ASN A 56 -0.81 7.72 -17.39
CA ASN A 56 -0.75 6.86 -16.22
C ASN A 56 -1.60 5.59 -16.38
N ASN A 57 -1.40 4.82 -17.46
CA ASN A 57 -2.19 3.62 -17.77
C ASN A 57 -2.34 2.59 -16.62
N ASP A 58 -1.52 2.66 -15.57
CA ASP A 58 -1.62 1.81 -14.38
C ASP A 58 -2.42 2.38 -13.20
N GLY A 59 -2.73 3.68 -13.20
CA GLY A 59 -3.48 4.36 -12.14
C GLY A 59 -2.79 4.45 -10.78
N LEU A 60 -1.48 4.15 -10.69
CA LEU A 60 -0.68 4.18 -9.44
C LEU A 60 0.70 4.80 -9.68
N TYR A 61 0.80 5.70 -10.65
CA TYR A 61 2.05 6.28 -11.10
C TYR A 61 2.74 7.06 -9.98
N LEU A 62 2.02 7.93 -9.27
CA LEU A 62 2.61 8.77 -8.23
C LEU A 62 3.06 7.93 -7.05
N TYR A 63 2.23 7.00 -6.58
CA TYR A 63 2.60 6.05 -5.53
C TYR A 63 3.93 5.35 -5.84
N ARG A 64 4.08 4.82 -7.06
CA ARG A 64 5.26 4.04 -7.46
C ARG A 64 6.54 4.86 -7.62
N ASN A 65 6.40 6.13 -8.01
CA ASN A 65 7.54 7.00 -8.29
C ASN A 65 7.96 7.82 -7.05
N ILE A 66 7.04 8.10 -6.12
CA ILE A 66 7.34 8.86 -4.90
C ILE A 66 7.84 7.94 -3.79
N PHE A 67 7.23 6.77 -3.60
CA PHE A 67 7.54 5.90 -2.46
C PHE A 67 8.46 4.73 -2.88
N SER A 68 9.55 4.54 -2.13
CA SER A 68 10.47 3.41 -2.28
C SER A 68 10.24 2.38 -1.18
N MET A 69 9.62 1.25 -1.50
CA MET A 69 9.27 0.23 -0.50
C MET A 69 10.34 -0.88 -0.39
N PRO A 70 10.46 -1.55 0.77
CA PRO A 70 11.42 -2.64 0.96
C PRO A 70 11.22 -3.80 -0.03
N GLY A 71 12.32 -4.38 -0.52
CA GLY A 71 12.26 -5.58 -1.36
C GLY A 71 11.68 -5.38 -2.78
N THR A 72 11.46 -4.13 -3.18
CA THR A 72 11.01 -3.75 -4.53
C THR A 72 12.04 -2.84 -5.20
N ASN A 73 12.06 -2.82 -6.54
CA ASN A 73 12.87 -1.86 -7.28
C ASN A 73 12.19 -0.48 -7.22
N TRP A 74 12.97 0.60 -7.26
CA TRP A 74 12.42 1.95 -7.41
C TRP A 74 12.63 2.47 -8.85
N PRO A 75 11.60 3.06 -9.49
CA PRO A 75 10.20 3.08 -9.06
C PRO A 75 9.61 1.66 -9.02
N MET A 76 8.61 1.45 -8.15
CA MET A 76 7.96 0.13 -8.02
C MET A 76 7.41 -0.30 -9.38
N PRO A 77 7.49 -1.58 -9.79
CA PRO A 77 6.89 -2.03 -11.04
C PRO A 77 5.39 -2.34 -10.85
N THR A 78 4.59 -2.20 -11.92
CA THR A 78 3.12 -2.45 -11.91
C THR A 78 2.73 -3.81 -11.34
N ASN A 79 3.58 -4.82 -11.55
CA ASN A 79 3.32 -6.21 -11.19
C ASN A 79 3.97 -6.65 -9.87
N LYS A 80 4.44 -5.71 -9.04
CA LYS A 80 5.04 -5.98 -7.73
C LYS A 80 4.77 -4.83 -6.75
N LEU A 81 3.49 -4.51 -6.59
CA LEU A 81 3.04 -3.39 -5.75
C LEU A 81 2.92 -3.72 -4.26
N TRP A 82 3.13 -4.99 -3.91
CA TRP A 82 3.10 -5.55 -2.57
C TRP A 82 4.52 -5.80 -2.05
N TYR A 83 4.68 -5.77 -0.74
CA TYR A 83 5.97 -5.93 -0.08
C TYR A 83 5.79 -6.40 1.36
N SER A 84 6.86 -6.91 1.96
CA SER A 84 6.90 -7.32 3.35
C SER A 84 8.24 -6.95 3.98
N PHE A 85 8.26 -6.80 5.30
CA PHE A 85 9.48 -6.50 6.06
C PHE A 85 9.27 -6.83 7.54
N ASP A 86 10.39 -7.01 8.24
CA ASP A 86 10.41 -7.27 9.67
C ASP A 86 10.78 -6.01 10.44
N VAL A 87 10.03 -5.70 11.49
CA VAL A 87 10.33 -4.64 12.45
C VAL A 87 10.19 -5.17 13.87
N GLY A 88 11.32 -5.35 14.55
CA GLY A 88 11.35 -6.01 15.86
C GLY A 88 10.77 -7.43 15.78
N GLN A 89 9.71 -7.68 16.54
CA GLN A 89 9.03 -8.98 16.64
C GLN A 89 7.80 -9.10 15.71
N VAL A 90 7.67 -8.20 14.74
CA VAL A 90 6.53 -8.13 13.83
C VAL A 90 6.98 -8.24 12.38
N HIS A 91 6.38 -9.17 11.66
CA HIS A 91 6.43 -9.28 10.21
C HIS A 91 5.24 -8.54 9.62
N ILE A 92 5.49 -7.46 8.88
CA ILE A 92 4.46 -6.65 8.22
C ILE A 92 4.35 -7.08 6.77
N VAL A 93 3.12 -7.28 6.32
CA VAL A 93 2.78 -7.56 4.93
C VAL A 93 1.90 -6.42 4.41
N SER A 94 2.36 -5.74 3.37
CA SER A 94 1.54 -4.81 2.61
C SER A 94 1.13 -5.48 1.30
N TYR A 95 -0.17 -5.57 1.05
CA TYR A 95 -0.72 -6.19 -0.15
C TYR A 95 -1.71 -5.25 -0.85
N SER A 96 -1.84 -5.43 -2.16
CA SER A 96 -2.85 -4.72 -2.96
C SER A 96 -4.17 -5.46 -2.86
N THR A 97 -5.20 -4.78 -2.40
CA THR A 97 -6.57 -5.30 -2.45
C THR A 97 -7.18 -5.09 -3.84
N ASP A 98 -6.79 -4.04 -4.55
CA ASP A 98 -7.28 -3.69 -5.90
C ASP A 98 -7.07 -4.80 -6.93
N VAL A 99 -5.97 -5.55 -6.84
CA VAL A 99 -5.71 -6.65 -7.79
C VAL A 99 -6.79 -7.74 -7.71
N LEU A 100 -7.57 -7.82 -6.62
CA LEU A 100 -8.68 -8.76 -6.48
C LEU A 100 -9.89 -8.36 -7.33
N TYR A 101 -10.00 -7.09 -7.72
CA TYR A 101 -11.09 -6.53 -8.53
C TYR A 101 -10.70 -6.32 -10.00
N GLU A 102 -9.46 -6.66 -10.39
CA GLU A 102 -9.02 -6.59 -11.78
C GLU A 102 -9.67 -7.71 -12.63
N THR A 103 -10.06 -7.37 -13.86
CA THR A 103 -10.61 -8.35 -14.81
C THR A 103 -9.58 -9.41 -15.21
N ASP A 104 -8.29 -9.03 -15.30
CA ASP A 104 -7.19 -9.96 -15.54
C ASP A 104 -6.64 -10.49 -14.21
N PRO A 105 -6.76 -11.79 -13.89
CA PRO A 105 -6.30 -12.35 -12.62
C PRO A 105 -4.78 -12.50 -12.52
N LYS A 106 -4.01 -12.07 -13.54
CA LYS A 106 -2.54 -12.20 -13.55
C LYS A 106 -1.89 -11.60 -12.30
N ASN A 107 -2.27 -10.38 -11.92
CA ASN A 107 -1.70 -9.71 -10.75
C ASN A 107 -2.19 -10.33 -9.45
N ALA A 108 -3.48 -10.72 -9.37
CA ALA A 108 -4.02 -11.44 -8.22
C ALA A 108 -3.26 -12.76 -7.96
N ASN A 109 -2.99 -13.54 -9.01
CA ASN A 109 -2.24 -14.78 -8.90
C ASN A 109 -0.78 -14.54 -8.52
N ALA A 110 -0.12 -13.55 -9.14
CA ALA A 110 1.25 -13.19 -8.80
C ALA A 110 1.39 -12.76 -7.33
N GLN A 111 0.45 -11.95 -6.84
CA GLN A 111 0.42 -11.54 -5.43
C GLN A 111 0.16 -12.72 -4.51
N LYS A 112 -0.80 -13.60 -4.85
CA LYS A 112 -1.10 -14.81 -4.07
C LYS A 112 0.12 -15.72 -3.94
N ASP A 113 0.81 -15.99 -5.05
CA ASP A 113 1.97 -16.88 -5.06
C ASP A 113 3.14 -16.26 -4.28
N TRP A 114 3.35 -14.95 -4.40
CA TRP A 114 4.30 -14.22 -3.57
C TRP A 114 3.93 -14.31 -2.08
N LEU A 115 2.68 -14.03 -1.72
CA LEU A 115 2.22 -13.99 -0.33
C LEU A 115 2.33 -15.37 0.33
N VAL A 116 2.00 -16.44 -0.39
CA VAL A 116 2.17 -17.82 0.09
C VAL A 116 3.63 -18.13 0.41
N ASN A 117 4.57 -17.68 -0.44
CA ASN A 117 5.99 -17.91 -0.21
C ASN A 117 6.52 -17.06 0.93
N ASP A 118 6.14 -15.79 0.99
CA ASP A 118 6.48 -14.86 2.07
C ASP A 118 6.02 -15.40 3.44
N LEU A 119 4.76 -15.81 3.55
CA LEU A 119 4.21 -16.39 4.79
C LEU A 119 4.85 -17.73 5.16
N LYS A 120 5.30 -18.54 4.19
CA LYS A 120 6.07 -19.77 4.50
C LYS A 120 7.39 -19.43 5.18
N GLU A 121 8.10 -18.41 4.70
CA GLU A 121 9.36 -17.98 5.32
C GLU A 121 9.14 -17.29 6.68
N ALA A 122 8.10 -16.47 6.80
CA ALA A 122 7.69 -15.89 8.08
C ALA A 122 7.32 -16.99 9.10
N ASN A 123 6.62 -18.05 8.65
CA ASN A 123 6.20 -19.14 9.51
C ASN A 123 7.39 -19.93 10.10
N LYS A 124 8.51 -20.05 9.37
CA LYS A 124 9.74 -20.70 9.88
C LYS A 124 10.36 -19.94 11.05
N ARG A 125 10.15 -18.62 11.12
CA ARG A 125 10.76 -17.72 12.11
C ARG A 125 9.80 -17.29 13.21
N ARG A 126 8.64 -17.95 13.36
CA ARG A 126 7.58 -17.60 14.34
C ARG A 126 8.03 -17.59 15.80
N GLY A 127 9.08 -18.33 16.13
CA GLY A 127 9.69 -18.32 17.46
C GLY A 127 10.41 -17.00 17.79
N GLU A 128 10.92 -16.30 16.76
CA GLU A 128 11.66 -15.03 16.88
C GLU A 128 10.78 -13.82 16.51
N ILE A 129 9.93 -13.99 15.49
CA ILE A 129 9.02 -12.97 14.95
C ILE A 129 7.57 -13.49 15.07
N PRO A 130 6.99 -13.42 16.28
CA PRO A 130 5.71 -14.04 16.60
C PRO A 130 4.48 -13.24 16.15
N TRP A 131 4.62 -12.08 15.51
CA TRP A 131 3.49 -11.33 14.99
C TRP A 131 3.56 -11.22 13.47
N ILE A 132 2.42 -11.43 12.82
CA ILE A 132 2.23 -11.16 11.38
C ILE A 132 1.06 -10.19 11.29
N ILE A 133 1.25 -9.04 10.66
CA ILE A 133 0.20 -8.04 10.44
C ILE A 133 0.11 -7.77 8.94
N ALA A 134 -1.09 -7.89 8.38
CA ALA A 134 -1.37 -7.58 6.99
C ALA A 134 -2.09 -6.21 6.88
N ILE A 135 -1.70 -5.42 5.88
CA ILE A 135 -2.18 -4.05 5.64
C ILE A 135 -2.55 -3.94 4.15
N GLY A 136 -3.74 -3.41 3.88
CA GLY A 136 -4.28 -3.24 2.52
C GLY A 136 -5.44 -2.26 2.52
N SER A 137 -5.65 -1.55 1.41
CA SER A 137 -6.58 -0.40 1.37
C SER A 137 -8.03 -0.78 1.62
N HIS A 138 -8.53 -1.83 0.96
CA HIS A 138 -9.93 -2.25 1.09
C HIS A 138 -10.14 -3.23 2.25
N PRO A 139 -11.11 -2.98 3.15
CA PRO A 139 -11.39 -3.87 4.27
C PRO A 139 -12.11 -5.15 3.81
N MET A 140 -11.57 -6.32 4.17
CA MET A 140 -12.21 -7.63 3.92
C MET A 140 -13.55 -7.79 4.66
N TYR A 141 -13.72 -7.10 5.78
CA TYR A 141 -14.94 -7.12 6.58
C TYR A 141 -15.38 -5.68 6.85
N CYS A 142 -16.53 -5.29 6.31
CA CYS A 142 -17.15 -4.00 6.54
C CYS A 142 -18.63 -4.19 6.85
N SER A 143 -19.10 -3.59 7.95
CA SER A 143 -20.51 -3.62 8.37
C SER A 143 -21.23 -2.29 8.14
N PHE A 144 -20.57 -1.34 7.49
CA PHE A 144 -21.09 0.01 7.25
C PHE A 144 -21.74 0.05 5.87
N SER A 145 -23.07 0.18 5.84
CA SER A 145 -23.88 0.30 4.62
C SER A 145 -24.45 1.72 4.51
N VAL A 146 -23.62 2.69 4.11
CA VAL A 146 -24.13 3.99 3.68
C VAL A 146 -24.05 4.04 2.17
N LEU A 147 -25.19 4.30 1.54
CA LEU A 147 -25.49 4.08 0.12
C LEU A 147 -24.70 4.95 -0.87
N ASP A 148 -23.79 5.80 -0.42
CA ASP A 148 -23.08 6.79 -1.25
C ASP A 148 -21.57 6.91 -0.98
N VAL A 149 -20.97 6.00 -0.18
CA VAL A 149 -19.50 5.98 0.04
C VAL A 149 -19.02 4.54 -0.14
N ASP A 150 -18.63 4.24 -1.37
CA ASP A 150 -18.57 2.91 -1.96
C ASP A 150 -17.29 2.12 -1.59
N ASP A 151 -16.76 2.30 -0.37
CA ASP A 151 -15.53 1.61 0.08
C ASP A 151 -15.79 0.13 0.44
N CYS A 152 -17.06 -0.25 0.59
CA CYS A 152 -17.49 -1.57 1.06
C CYS A 152 -18.34 -2.36 0.06
N SER A 153 -18.62 -1.85 -1.13
CA SER A 153 -19.57 -2.45 -2.09
C SER A 153 -18.97 -3.45 -3.07
N GLN A 154 -17.63 -3.48 -3.19
CA GLN A 154 -16.94 -4.36 -4.13
C GLN A 154 -16.54 -5.70 -3.49
N ASN A 155 -16.81 -5.93 -2.19
CA ASN A 155 -16.52 -7.21 -1.52
C ASN A 155 -17.32 -8.40 -2.07
#